data_AF-A0A0Q4IVP7-F1
#
_entry.id   AF-A0A0Q4IVP7-F1
#
_cell.length_a   1.000
_cell.length_b   1.000
_cell.length_c   1.000
_cell.angle_alpha   90.00
_cell.angle_beta   90.00
_cell.angle_gamma   90.00
#
_symmetry.space_group_name_H-M   'P 1'
#
loop_
_entity.id
_entity.type
_entity.pdbx_description
1 polymer ?
#
loop_
_entity_poly.entity_id
_entity_poly.type
_entity_poly.pdbx_seq_one_letter_code
_entity_poly.pdbx_strand_id
1 'polypeptide(L)'
;MGDDADPYAEDGEDSRWMKERSEAMSVAAAEKAVAARQRALREAIAIDRFVIDFRLASFRAFLRATVHSMSALAADVLEFAECDVKTALNAVRPVRHWLKNISAPSSSSHGLIGRRIPRSKREDPVRIELWRAEPYDLRGDAIIQEGALSDYVAVSIFGSSLEVYVHGAGFRLVTRAGTAHLILDSALPATLAAACQGRALDDIVEHPLLRGRGIVVSEIKQSGGGSLVVFRGGESPLKLPWDSDGHRIVTGTA
;
A
#
# COMPACT_ATOMS: atom_id res chain seq x y z
N MET A 1 86.87 -38.60 -25.54
CA MET A 1 85.88 -38.05 -24.61
C MET A 1 85.47 -36.70 -25.19
N GLY A 2 84.51 -36.73 -26.10
CA GLY A 2 83.96 -35.53 -26.74
C GLY A 2 82.65 -35.21 -26.02
N ASP A 3 82.61 -34.00 -25.47
CA ASP A 3 81.47 -33.43 -24.76
C ASP A 3 80.55 -32.85 -25.84
N ASP A 4 79.60 -33.67 -26.32
CA ASP A 4 78.58 -33.25 -27.29
C ASP A 4 77.52 -32.44 -26.55
N ALA A 5 77.75 -31.12 -26.46
CA ALA A 5 76.75 -30.18 -26.00
C ALA A 5 75.58 -30.14 -26.98
N ASP A 6 74.39 -30.52 -26.51
CA ASP A 6 73.13 -30.50 -27.24
C ASP A 6 72.75 -29.05 -27.60
N PRO A 7 72.74 -28.68 -28.89
CA PRO A 7 72.45 -27.30 -29.32
C PRO A 7 70.95 -26.94 -29.28
N TYR A 8 70.07 -27.81 -28.75
CA TYR A 8 68.61 -27.59 -28.72
C TYR A 8 68.00 -27.38 -27.32
N ALA A 9 68.81 -27.08 -26.30
CA ALA A 9 68.31 -26.83 -24.93
C ALA A 9 67.61 -25.46 -24.71
N GLU A 10 67.16 -24.76 -25.77
CA GLU A 10 66.59 -23.40 -25.71
C GLU A 10 65.04 -23.33 -25.73
N ASP A 11 64.31 -24.44 -25.64
CA ASP A 11 62.83 -24.42 -25.70
C ASP A 11 62.10 -24.08 -24.37
N GLY A 12 62.85 -23.86 -23.28
CA GLY A 12 62.31 -23.65 -21.94
C GLY A 12 61.84 -22.22 -21.65
N GLU A 13 62.54 -21.21 -22.18
CA GLU A 13 62.17 -19.81 -21.99
C GLU A 13 60.94 -19.45 -22.81
N ASP A 14 60.80 -20.10 -23.98
CA ASP A 14 59.69 -19.84 -24.89
C ASP A 14 58.34 -20.30 -24.36
N SER A 15 58.33 -21.48 -23.74
CA SER A 15 57.16 -22.05 -23.07
C SER A 15 56.74 -21.25 -21.83
N ARG A 16 57.71 -20.64 -21.13
CA ARG A 16 57.44 -19.85 -19.92
C ARG A 16 56.77 -18.52 -20.25
N TRP A 17 57.23 -17.79 -21.27
CA TRP A 17 56.59 -16.53 -21.65
C TRP A 17 55.17 -16.73 -22.19
N MET A 18 54.91 -17.84 -22.90
CA MET A 18 53.55 -18.16 -23.37
C MET A 18 52.60 -18.42 -22.21
N LYS A 19 53.07 -19.11 -21.16
CA LYS A 19 52.28 -19.39 -19.97
C LYS A 19 52.01 -18.12 -19.15
N GLU A 20 53.03 -17.31 -18.89
CA GLU A 20 52.89 -16.03 -18.18
C GLU A 20 51.94 -15.06 -18.93
N ARG A 21 52.02 -15.03 -20.27
CA ARG A 21 51.13 -14.23 -21.10
C ARG A 21 49.69 -14.76 -21.10
N SER A 22 49.50 -16.08 -21.09
CA SER A 22 48.18 -16.72 -20.98
C SER A 22 47.52 -16.42 -19.62
N GLU A 23 48.28 -16.55 -18.52
CA GLU A 23 47.84 -16.22 -17.18
C GLU A 23 47.50 -14.72 -17.04
N ALA A 24 48.37 -13.83 -17.56
CA ALA A 24 48.11 -12.39 -17.57
C ALA A 24 46.84 -12.02 -18.36
N MET A 25 46.62 -12.66 -19.52
CA MET A 25 45.39 -12.45 -20.29
C MET A 25 44.15 -12.99 -19.56
N SER A 26 44.26 -14.11 -18.85
CA SER A 26 43.18 -14.68 -18.04
C SER A 26 42.79 -13.75 -16.87
N VAL A 27 43.79 -13.21 -16.17
CA VAL A 27 43.59 -12.24 -15.09
C VAL A 27 42.96 -10.95 -15.63
N ALA A 28 43.46 -10.40 -16.73
CA ALA A 28 42.89 -9.21 -17.36
C ALA A 28 41.44 -9.42 -17.83
N ALA A 29 41.11 -10.62 -18.33
CA ALA A 29 39.75 -10.99 -18.70
C ALA A 29 38.82 -11.08 -17.47
N ALA A 30 39.31 -11.65 -16.36
CA ALA A 30 38.58 -11.72 -15.11
C ALA A 30 38.32 -10.32 -14.51
N GLU A 31 39.33 -9.45 -14.51
CA GLU A 31 39.20 -8.05 -14.07
C GLU A 31 38.18 -7.27 -14.92
N LYS A 32 38.21 -7.45 -16.25
CA LYS A 32 37.25 -6.85 -17.16
C LYS A 32 35.82 -7.37 -16.90
N ALA A 33 35.65 -8.66 -16.62
CA ALA A 33 34.35 -9.25 -16.27
C ALA A 33 33.82 -8.70 -14.94
N VAL A 34 34.67 -8.55 -13.93
CA VAL A 34 34.30 -7.95 -12.64
C VAL A 34 33.91 -6.49 -12.80
N ALA A 35 34.69 -5.70 -13.55
CA ALA A 35 34.38 -4.30 -13.84
C ALA A 35 33.06 -4.14 -14.60
N ALA A 36 32.81 -4.99 -15.60
CA ALA A 36 31.55 -5.01 -16.34
C ALA A 36 30.36 -5.34 -15.43
N ARG A 37 30.50 -6.33 -14.53
CA ARG A 37 29.46 -6.69 -13.55
C ARG A 37 29.16 -5.54 -12.58
N GLN A 38 30.19 -4.87 -12.05
CA GLN A 38 29.99 -3.73 -11.16
C GLN A 38 29.32 -2.54 -11.86
N ARG A 39 29.62 -2.33 -13.15
CA ARG A 39 28.95 -1.32 -13.95
C ARG A 39 27.48 -1.66 -14.16
N ALA A 40 27.18 -2.89 -14.58
CA ALA A 40 25.80 -3.36 -14.78
C ALA A 40 24.96 -3.25 -13.50
N LEU A 41 25.52 -3.59 -12.34
CA LEU A 41 24.84 -3.43 -11.05
C LEU A 41 24.54 -1.96 -10.72
N ARG A 42 25.49 -1.05 -10.96
CA ARG A 42 25.29 0.39 -10.74
C ARG A 42 24.21 0.95 -11.66
N GLU A 43 24.24 0.58 -12.94
CA GLU A 43 23.24 0.97 -13.92
C GLU A 43 21.84 0.44 -13.54
N ALA A 44 21.74 -0.82 -13.11
CA ALA A 44 20.48 -1.41 -12.65
C ALA A 44 19.91 -0.67 -11.44
N ILE A 45 20.73 -0.33 -10.43
CA ILE A 45 20.30 0.44 -9.26
C ILE A 45 19.82 1.84 -9.65
N ALA A 46 20.52 2.49 -10.58
CA ALA A 46 20.14 3.83 -11.06
C ALA A 46 18.79 3.81 -11.78
N ILE A 47 18.57 2.82 -12.65
CA ILE A 47 17.30 2.62 -13.35
C ILE A 47 16.16 2.34 -12.36
N ASP A 48 16.39 1.45 -11.39
CA ASP A 48 15.36 1.10 -10.40
C ASP A 48 14.93 2.32 -9.56
N ARG A 49 15.90 3.12 -9.08
CA ARG A 49 15.62 4.38 -8.37
C ARG A 49 14.83 5.35 -9.23
N PHE A 50 15.23 5.55 -10.48
CA PHE A 50 14.51 6.41 -11.42
C PHE A 50 13.06 5.95 -11.62
N VAL A 51 12.83 4.65 -11.78
CA VAL A 51 11.48 4.08 -11.95
C VAL A 51 10.63 4.28 -10.70
N ILE A 52 11.21 4.07 -9.50
CA ILE A 52 10.52 4.29 -8.23
C ILE A 52 10.11 5.76 -8.07
N ASP A 53 11.04 6.69 -8.31
CA ASP A 53 10.81 8.13 -8.17
C ASP A 53 9.79 8.63 -9.18
N PHE A 54 9.93 8.23 -10.45
CA PHE A 54 8.97 8.57 -11.50
C PHE A 54 7.57 8.05 -11.17
N ARG A 55 7.46 6.78 -10.75
CA ARG A 55 6.18 6.19 -10.38
C ARG A 55 5.52 6.92 -9.21
N LEU A 56 6.29 7.30 -8.19
CA LEU A 56 5.77 8.05 -7.05
C LEU A 56 5.32 9.46 -7.46
N ALA A 57 6.09 10.14 -8.32
CA ALA A 57 5.73 11.45 -8.85
C ALA A 57 4.43 11.39 -9.68
N SER A 58 4.30 10.44 -10.60
CA SER A 58 3.07 10.22 -11.38
C SER A 58 1.88 9.91 -10.50
N PHE A 59 2.07 9.08 -9.46
CA PHE A 59 1.03 8.76 -8.50
C PHE A 59 0.56 10.00 -7.73
N ARG A 60 1.49 10.83 -7.22
CA ARG A 60 1.14 12.08 -6.54
C ARG A 60 0.40 13.06 -7.46
N ALA A 61 0.80 13.17 -8.72
CA ALA A 61 0.10 13.98 -9.72
C ALA A 61 -1.34 13.49 -9.94
N PHE A 62 -1.53 12.16 -10.04
CA PHE A 62 -2.86 11.56 -10.12
C PHE A 62 -3.71 11.82 -8.87
N LEU A 63 -3.13 11.71 -7.67
CA LEU A 63 -3.85 12.02 -6.43
C LEU A 63 -4.31 13.48 -6.40
N ARG A 64 -3.48 14.44 -6.86
CA ARG A 64 -3.89 15.86 -6.97
C ARG A 64 -5.13 16.04 -7.83
N ALA A 65 -5.21 15.31 -8.93
CA ALA A 65 -6.32 15.44 -9.87
C ALA A 65 -7.60 14.75 -9.39
N THR A 66 -7.52 13.81 -8.44
CA THR A 66 -8.63 12.89 -8.15
C THR A 66 -9.06 12.84 -6.70
N VAL A 67 -8.20 13.17 -5.74
CA VAL A 67 -8.51 13.09 -4.31
C VAL A 67 -8.78 14.49 -3.79
N HIS A 68 -9.99 14.71 -3.27
CA HIS A 68 -10.45 16.01 -2.82
C HIS A 68 -11.12 15.97 -1.44
N SER A 69 -11.39 14.79 -0.89
CA SER A 69 -11.98 14.62 0.43
C SER A 69 -11.21 13.60 1.28
N MET A 70 -11.55 13.57 2.56
CA MET A 70 -11.15 12.52 3.50
C MET A 70 -12.35 12.17 4.38
N SER A 71 -12.34 10.98 4.98
CA SER A 71 -13.29 10.69 6.06
C SER A 71 -13.15 11.71 7.18
N ALA A 72 -14.27 12.16 7.76
CA ALA A 72 -14.22 13.05 8.92
C ALA A 72 -13.62 12.37 10.16
N LEU A 73 -13.53 11.03 10.18
CA LEU A 73 -12.82 10.28 11.23
C LEU A 73 -11.32 10.17 10.97
N ALA A 74 -10.86 10.45 9.74
CA ALA A 74 -9.47 10.20 9.36
C ALA A 74 -8.49 11.04 10.18
N ALA A 75 -8.80 12.33 10.39
CA ALA A 75 -7.93 13.23 11.14
C ALA A 75 -7.73 12.75 12.58
N ASP A 76 -8.80 12.35 13.25
CA ASP A 76 -8.73 11.95 14.66
C ASP A 76 -8.12 10.55 14.84
N VAL A 77 -8.36 9.64 13.88
CA VAL A 77 -7.68 8.34 13.84
C VAL A 77 -6.18 8.52 13.68
N LEU A 78 -5.76 9.47 12.85
CA LEU A 78 -4.35 9.79 12.64
C LEU A 78 -3.75 10.50 13.85
N GLU A 79 -4.47 11.43 14.48
CA GLU A 79 -4.04 12.08 15.73
C GLU A 79 -3.86 11.06 16.86
N PHE A 80 -4.79 10.11 16.99
CA PHE A 80 -4.67 8.99 17.94
C PHE A 80 -3.45 8.11 17.64
N ALA A 81 -3.04 8.02 16.37
CA ALA A 81 -1.83 7.32 15.94
C ALA A 81 -0.57 8.21 15.97
N GLU A 82 -0.64 9.38 16.60
CA GLU A 82 0.44 10.38 16.69
C GLU A 82 0.99 10.79 15.31
N CYS A 83 0.13 10.79 14.28
CA CYS A 83 0.50 11.11 12.91
C CYS A 83 -0.39 12.24 12.37
N ASP A 84 0.20 13.23 11.71
CA ASP A 84 -0.58 14.25 11.01
C ASP A 84 -0.98 13.77 9.59
N VAL A 85 -2.07 14.35 9.07
CA VAL A 85 -2.62 14.03 7.73
C VAL A 85 -1.58 14.19 6.62
N LYS A 86 -0.71 15.20 6.70
CA LYS A 86 0.31 15.47 5.67
C LYS A 86 1.40 14.39 5.71
N THR A 87 1.85 13.98 6.88
CA THR A 87 2.81 12.87 7.03
C THR A 87 2.20 11.57 6.53
N ALA A 88 0.94 11.26 6.89
CA ALA A 88 0.25 10.08 6.41
C ALA A 88 0.14 10.05 4.87
N LEU A 89 -0.27 11.16 4.25
CA LEU A 89 -0.34 11.29 2.79
C LEU A 89 1.01 11.11 2.11
N ASN A 90 2.10 11.59 2.72
CA ASN A 90 3.45 11.37 2.21
C ASN A 90 3.92 9.92 2.34
N ALA A 91 3.35 9.15 3.28
CA ALA A 91 3.63 7.73 3.45
C ALA A 91 2.88 6.86 2.41
N VAL A 92 1.72 7.29 1.92
CA VAL A 92 0.92 6.54 0.92
C VAL A 92 1.78 6.16 -0.29
N ARG A 93 1.69 4.90 -0.69
CA ARG A 93 2.33 4.36 -1.90
C ARG A 93 1.29 3.81 -2.87
N PRO A 94 1.58 3.83 -4.18
CA PRO A 94 0.70 3.23 -5.17
C PRO A 94 0.65 1.71 -5.01
N VAL A 95 -0.55 1.13 -4.98
CA VAL A 95 -0.69 -0.34 -5.00
C VAL A 95 -0.11 -0.93 -6.29
N ARG A 96 0.30 -2.20 -6.27
CA ARG A 96 1.02 -2.87 -7.39
C ARG A 96 0.30 -2.81 -8.76
N HIS A 97 -1.00 -2.52 -8.80
CA HIS A 97 -1.80 -2.49 -10.03
C HIS A 97 -2.59 -1.19 -10.23
N TRP A 98 -2.25 -0.10 -9.52
CA TRP A 98 -3.06 1.12 -9.53
C TRP A 98 -3.30 1.68 -10.95
N LEU A 99 -2.28 1.65 -11.84
CA LEU A 99 -2.42 2.09 -13.24
C LEU A 99 -3.42 1.27 -14.05
N LYS A 100 -3.53 -0.05 -13.78
CA LYS A 100 -4.50 -0.91 -14.47
C LYS A 100 -5.93 -0.61 -14.05
N ASN A 101 -6.10 0.01 -12.88
CA ASN A 101 -7.38 0.34 -12.30
C ASN A 101 -7.88 1.74 -12.70
N ILE A 102 -7.06 2.56 -13.39
CA ILE A 102 -7.47 3.91 -13.85
C ILE A 102 -8.51 3.83 -14.98
N SER A 103 -8.42 2.79 -15.83
CA SER A 103 -9.21 2.69 -17.07
C SER A 103 -10.58 2.02 -16.90
N ALA A 104 -10.91 1.53 -15.71
CA ALA A 104 -12.25 1.04 -15.42
C ALA A 104 -13.03 2.18 -14.77
N PRO A 105 -13.84 2.96 -15.50
CA PRO A 105 -14.84 3.78 -14.84
C PRO A 105 -15.67 2.82 -13.98
N SER A 106 -15.74 3.10 -12.68
CA SER A 106 -16.70 2.47 -11.77
C SER A 106 -18.11 2.89 -12.24
N SER A 107 -18.58 2.27 -13.32
CA SER A 107 -20.00 2.21 -13.61
C SER A 107 -20.57 1.29 -12.54
N SER A 108 -21.31 1.87 -11.60
CA SER A 108 -22.19 1.15 -10.68
C SER A 108 -22.93 0.04 -11.43
N SER A 109 -22.41 -1.18 -11.35
CA SER A 109 -23.03 -2.37 -11.93
C SER A 109 -22.45 -3.59 -11.24
N HIS A 110 -23.34 -4.34 -10.60
CA HIS A 110 -23.08 -5.64 -10.00
C HIS A 110 -22.21 -6.53 -10.92
N GLY A 111 -20.90 -6.58 -10.65
CA GLY A 111 -19.94 -7.33 -11.45
C GLY A 111 -18.99 -8.16 -10.58
N LEU A 112 -19.44 -9.37 -10.21
CA LEU A 112 -18.64 -10.37 -9.51
C LEU A 112 -17.48 -10.87 -10.40
N ILE A 113 -16.29 -10.29 -10.26
CA ILE A 113 -15.04 -10.97 -10.66
C ILE A 113 -14.11 -11.04 -9.45
N GLY A 114 -14.35 -12.08 -8.65
CA GLY A 114 -13.56 -12.40 -7.47
C GLY A 114 -12.13 -12.80 -7.83
N ARG A 115 -11.15 -12.04 -7.35
CA ARG A 115 -9.84 -12.61 -7.06
C ARG A 115 -10.04 -13.68 -5.99
N ARG A 116 -9.66 -14.92 -6.31
CA ARG A 116 -9.65 -16.04 -5.36
C ARG A 116 -8.85 -15.67 -4.12
N ILE A 117 -9.56 -15.37 -3.04
CA ILE A 117 -9.01 -15.43 -1.69
C ILE A 117 -8.56 -16.88 -1.47
N PRO A 118 -7.33 -17.12 -0.96
CA PRO A 118 -6.86 -18.47 -0.64
C PRO A 118 -7.91 -19.21 0.20
N ARG A 119 -8.20 -20.45 -0.20
CA ARG A 119 -9.28 -21.30 0.34
C ARG A 119 -9.22 -21.53 1.87
N SER A 120 -8.11 -21.17 2.52
CA SER A 120 -7.88 -21.30 3.97
C SER A 120 -8.33 -20.11 4.83
N LYS A 121 -8.84 -19.01 4.25
CA LYS A 121 -9.37 -17.84 5.01
C LYS A 121 -10.87 -17.62 4.78
N ARG A 122 -11.63 -18.70 4.63
CA ARG A 122 -13.04 -18.67 4.18
C ARG A 122 -14.08 -18.59 5.31
N GLU A 123 -13.66 -18.40 6.56
CA GLU A 123 -14.56 -18.56 7.71
C GLU A 123 -15.29 -17.28 8.13
N ASP A 124 -14.92 -16.10 7.63
CA ASP A 124 -15.54 -14.85 8.06
C ASP A 124 -16.36 -14.20 6.92
N PRO A 125 -17.67 -14.48 6.80
CA PRO A 125 -18.54 -13.84 5.83
C PRO A 125 -18.72 -12.33 6.03
N VAL A 126 -18.41 -11.75 7.20
CA VAL A 126 -18.36 -10.28 7.37
C VAL A 126 -17.18 -9.69 6.59
N ARG A 127 -16.02 -10.39 6.56
CA ARG A 127 -14.92 -10.02 5.65
C ARG A 127 -15.35 -10.09 4.19
N ILE A 128 -16.26 -10.99 3.82
CA ILE A 128 -16.66 -11.12 2.42
C ILE A 128 -17.52 -9.92 1.97
N GLU A 129 -18.37 -9.33 2.81
CA GLU A 129 -19.21 -8.20 2.41
C GLU A 129 -18.44 -6.87 2.29
N LEU A 130 -17.53 -6.58 3.23
CA LEU A 130 -16.73 -5.35 3.16
C LEU A 130 -15.70 -5.34 2.02
N TRP A 131 -15.14 -6.51 1.71
CA TRP A 131 -14.15 -6.65 0.62
C TRP A 131 -14.79 -6.95 -0.74
N ARG A 132 -16.12 -7.14 -0.81
CA ARG A 132 -16.88 -7.21 -2.07
C ARG A 132 -17.04 -5.85 -2.73
N ALA A 133 -16.79 -4.78 -2.01
CA ALA A 133 -16.83 -3.45 -2.54
C ALA A 133 -15.54 -3.23 -3.36
N GLU A 134 -15.71 -3.37 -4.67
CA GLU A 134 -14.74 -3.55 -5.75
C GLU A 134 -13.25 -3.25 -5.44
N PRO A 135 -12.33 -4.21 -5.64
CA PRO A 135 -10.88 -4.00 -5.48
C PRO A 135 -10.29 -2.99 -6.49
N TYR A 136 -11.11 -2.43 -7.37
CA TYR A 136 -10.72 -1.52 -8.43
C TYR A 136 -10.51 -0.08 -7.95
N ASP A 137 -11.08 0.30 -6.81
CA ASP A 137 -11.03 1.70 -6.34
C ASP A 137 -9.88 1.99 -5.35
N LEU A 138 -9.23 0.95 -4.81
CA LEU A 138 -8.04 1.11 -3.97
C LEU A 138 -6.86 1.55 -4.85
N ARG A 139 -6.40 2.79 -4.64
CA ARG A 139 -5.37 3.44 -5.46
C ARG A 139 -4.01 3.47 -4.77
N GLY A 140 -3.99 3.56 -3.44
CA GLY A 140 -2.78 3.54 -2.63
C GLY A 140 -3.07 3.28 -1.17
N ASP A 141 -2.05 2.89 -0.43
CA ASP A 141 -2.11 2.57 0.99
C ASP A 141 -0.80 2.90 1.70
N ALA A 142 -0.89 3.05 3.02
CA ALA A 142 0.25 3.06 3.93
C ALA A 142 -0.17 2.59 5.31
N ILE A 143 0.69 1.82 5.95
CA ILE A 143 0.60 1.55 7.39
C ILE A 143 1.26 2.74 8.09
N ILE A 144 0.52 3.35 9.02
CA ILE A 144 0.94 4.55 9.76
C ILE A 144 1.53 4.17 11.12
N GLN A 145 0.89 3.21 11.79
CA GLN A 145 1.34 2.71 13.08
C GLN A 145 1.12 1.20 13.12
N GLU A 146 2.12 0.47 13.61
CA GLU A 146 2.00 -0.95 13.96
C GLU A 146 2.06 -1.07 15.49
N GLY A 147 1.07 -1.76 16.05
CA GLY A 147 0.97 -2.09 17.46
C GLY A 147 1.41 -3.52 17.76
N ALA A 148 1.24 -3.93 19.01
CA ALA A 148 1.45 -5.32 19.42
C ALA A 148 0.35 -6.23 18.84
N LEU A 149 0.66 -7.52 18.66
CA LEU A 149 -0.34 -8.55 18.33
C LEU A 149 -1.21 -8.23 17.10
N SER A 150 -0.62 -7.67 16.05
CA SER A 150 -1.25 -7.32 14.77
C SER A 150 -2.20 -6.12 14.77
N ASP A 151 -2.27 -5.35 15.86
CA ASP A 151 -2.93 -4.04 15.84
C ASP A 151 -2.21 -3.11 14.86
N TYR A 152 -2.95 -2.33 14.07
CA TYR A 152 -2.35 -1.32 13.20
C TYR A 152 -3.35 -0.26 12.77
N VAL A 153 -2.81 0.93 12.48
CA VAL A 153 -3.52 2.02 11.81
C VAL A 153 -2.95 2.14 10.40
N ALA A 154 -3.82 2.14 9.41
CA ALA A 154 -3.47 2.34 8.02
C ALA A 154 -4.36 3.41 7.39
N VAL A 155 -3.82 4.06 6.37
CA VAL A 155 -4.56 4.94 5.47
C VAL A 155 -4.63 4.31 4.10
N SER A 156 -5.70 4.61 3.38
CA SER A 156 -5.87 4.20 2.00
C SER A 156 -6.53 5.30 1.18
N ILE A 157 -6.17 5.36 -0.10
CA ILE A 157 -6.88 6.19 -1.07
C ILE A 157 -7.92 5.31 -1.74
N PHE A 158 -9.18 5.65 -1.50
CA PHE A 158 -10.32 4.95 -2.05
C PHE A 158 -11.15 5.90 -2.91
N GLY A 159 -11.21 5.64 -4.22
CA GLY A 159 -11.86 6.57 -5.15
C GLY A 159 -11.23 7.97 -5.07
N SER A 160 -12.01 8.97 -4.64
CA SER A 160 -11.60 10.36 -4.47
C SER A 160 -11.39 10.80 -3.00
N SER A 161 -11.36 9.85 -2.07
CA SER A 161 -11.27 10.11 -0.63
C SER A 161 -10.05 9.44 0.01
N LEU A 162 -9.47 10.10 1.02
CA LEU A 162 -8.55 9.51 1.98
C LEU A 162 -9.35 8.83 3.10
N GLU A 163 -9.14 7.53 3.25
CA GLU A 163 -9.84 6.66 4.18
C GLU A 163 -8.89 6.03 5.20
N VAL A 164 -9.42 5.65 6.35
CA VAL A 164 -8.68 5.02 7.43
C VAL A 164 -9.16 3.60 7.69
N TYR A 165 -8.19 2.79 8.12
CA TYR A 165 -8.40 1.44 8.59
C TYR A 165 -7.70 1.29 9.94
N VAL A 166 -8.44 0.88 10.96
CA VAL A 166 -7.91 0.58 12.29
C VAL A 166 -8.17 -0.89 12.57
N HIS A 167 -7.12 -1.62 12.94
CA HIS A 167 -7.20 -2.95 13.52
C HIS A 167 -6.85 -2.85 15.00
N GLY A 168 -7.75 -3.34 15.85
CA GLY A 168 -7.51 -3.49 17.27
C GLY A 168 -7.94 -4.87 17.75
N ALA A 169 -7.64 -5.17 19.01
CA ALA A 169 -8.08 -6.41 19.65
C ALA A 169 -9.62 -6.55 19.61
N GLY A 170 -10.11 -7.49 18.80
CA GLY A 170 -11.53 -7.84 18.72
C GLY A 170 -12.39 -6.93 17.82
N PHE A 171 -11.80 -5.91 17.19
CA PHE A 171 -12.55 -5.02 16.29
C PHE A 171 -11.72 -4.47 15.12
N ARG A 172 -12.43 -3.98 14.11
CA ARG A 172 -11.88 -3.26 12.97
C ARG A 172 -12.76 -2.07 12.64
N LEU A 173 -12.16 -0.91 12.42
CA LEU A 173 -12.86 0.27 11.92
C LEU A 173 -12.37 0.58 10.51
N VAL A 174 -13.29 0.71 9.55
CA VAL A 174 -12.97 1.05 8.16
C VAL A 174 -13.86 2.19 7.71
N THR A 175 -13.28 3.23 7.11
CA THR A 175 -14.06 4.30 6.48
C THR A 175 -14.03 4.16 4.96
N ARG A 176 -15.10 4.59 4.30
CA ARG A 176 -15.24 4.59 2.85
C ARG A 176 -16.34 5.56 2.41
N ALA A 177 -15.97 6.56 1.62
CA ALA A 177 -16.89 7.50 0.98
C ALA A 177 -17.95 8.06 1.96
N GLY A 178 -17.49 8.56 3.10
CA GLY A 178 -18.35 9.14 4.15
C GLY A 178 -19.13 8.14 4.99
N THR A 179 -19.00 6.84 4.72
CA THR A 179 -19.55 5.75 5.53
C THR A 179 -18.44 5.12 6.36
N ALA A 180 -18.75 4.70 7.57
CA ALA A 180 -17.83 4.00 8.45
C ALA A 180 -18.45 2.67 8.90
N HIS A 181 -17.57 1.69 9.03
CA HIS A 181 -17.91 0.31 9.31
C HIS A 181 -17.07 -0.15 10.49
N LEU A 182 -17.74 -0.42 11.61
CA LEU A 182 -17.14 -1.06 12.79
C LEU A 182 -17.49 -2.54 12.76
N ILE A 183 -16.47 -3.37 12.56
CA ILE A 183 -16.57 -4.83 12.53
C ILE A 183 -16.11 -5.35 13.87
N LEU A 184 -16.97 -6.12 14.54
CA LEU A 184 -16.66 -6.82 15.77
C LEU A 184 -16.40 -8.29 15.43
N ASP A 185 -15.33 -8.86 15.98
CA ASP A 185 -14.97 -10.26 15.74
C ASP A 185 -15.96 -11.23 16.39
N SER A 186 -16.75 -10.76 17.37
CA SER A 186 -17.81 -11.52 18.04
C SER A 186 -19.18 -10.98 17.71
N ALA A 187 -20.14 -11.88 17.52
CA ALA A 187 -21.53 -11.55 17.28
C ALA A 187 -22.15 -10.96 18.55
N LEU A 188 -22.80 -9.80 18.38
CA LEU A 188 -23.63 -9.21 19.41
C LEU A 188 -24.88 -10.09 19.62
N PRO A 189 -25.32 -10.30 20.87
CA PRO A 189 -26.63 -10.85 21.16
C PRO A 189 -27.72 -10.12 20.36
N ALA A 190 -28.67 -10.87 19.80
CA ALA A 190 -29.69 -10.32 18.90
C ALA A 190 -30.49 -9.16 19.53
N THR A 191 -30.74 -9.22 20.84
CA THR A 191 -31.38 -8.15 21.61
C THR A 191 -30.55 -6.87 21.62
N LEU A 192 -29.24 -6.97 21.81
CA LEU A 192 -28.33 -5.82 21.75
C LEU A 192 -28.22 -5.28 20.33
N ALA A 193 -28.08 -6.15 19.34
CA ALA A 193 -28.01 -5.75 17.94
C ALA A 193 -29.26 -4.94 17.53
N ALA A 194 -30.46 -5.40 17.90
CA ALA A 194 -31.71 -4.68 17.63
C ALA A 194 -31.80 -3.34 18.40
N ALA A 195 -31.34 -3.31 19.65
CA ALA A 195 -31.39 -2.10 20.48
C ALA A 195 -30.38 -1.02 20.06
N CYS A 196 -29.33 -1.38 19.33
CA CYS A 196 -28.27 -0.45 18.93
C CYS A 196 -28.62 0.34 17.65
N GLN A 197 -29.48 -0.17 16.78
CA GLN A 197 -29.83 0.54 15.55
C GLN A 197 -30.60 1.84 15.85
N GLY A 198 -30.19 2.95 15.23
CA GLY A 198 -30.78 4.27 15.45
C GLY A 198 -30.32 4.98 16.73
N ARG A 199 -29.49 4.34 17.56
CA ARG A 199 -28.86 4.99 18.72
C ARG A 199 -27.56 5.67 18.34
N ALA A 200 -27.15 6.61 19.19
CA ALA A 200 -25.84 7.23 19.08
C ALA A 200 -24.74 6.19 19.35
N LEU A 201 -23.66 6.25 18.59
CA LEU A 201 -22.57 5.27 18.63
C LEU A 201 -21.80 5.34 19.94
N ASP A 202 -21.69 6.52 20.53
CA ASP A 202 -21.08 6.76 21.83
C ASP A 202 -21.90 6.22 23.01
N ASP A 203 -23.19 5.94 22.82
CA ASP A 203 -23.99 5.18 23.78
C ASP A 203 -23.72 3.67 23.74
N ILE A 204 -23.13 3.17 22.66
CA ILE A 204 -22.96 1.74 22.38
C ILE A 204 -21.51 1.31 22.56
N VAL A 205 -20.57 2.14 22.08
CA VAL A 205 -19.16 1.83 22.00
C VAL A 205 -18.37 2.87 22.79
N GLU A 206 -17.80 2.43 23.89
CA GLU A 206 -16.88 3.26 24.67
C GLU A 206 -15.48 3.23 24.04
N HIS A 207 -15.27 4.06 23.02
CA HIS A 207 -13.96 4.23 22.39
C HIS A 207 -13.61 5.72 22.24
N PRO A 208 -12.38 6.17 22.57
CA PRO A 208 -11.99 7.59 22.48
C PRO A 208 -12.27 8.22 21.11
N LEU A 209 -12.01 7.49 20.02
CA LEU A 209 -12.26 7.95 18.66
C LEU A 209 -13.75 8.24 18.33
N LEU A 210 -14.68 7.59 19.03
CA LEU A 210 -16.11 7.60 18.68
C LEU A 210 -16.95 8.43 19.66
N ARG A 211 -16.42 8.72 20.84
CA ARG A 211 -17.11 9.43 21.93
C ARG A 211 -17.49 10.87 21.54
N GLY A 212 -18.71 11.29 21.86
CA GLY A 212 -19.15 12.69 21.79
C GLY A 212 -19.41 13.24 20.39
N ARG A 213 -19.46 12.37 19.38
CA ARG A 213 -19.70 12.80 17.99
C ARG A 213 -21.17 12.81 17.58
N GLY A 214 -22.06 12.23 18.39
CA GLY A 214 -23.48 12.10 18.04
C GLY A 214 -23.72 11.30 16.76
N ILE A 215 -22.76 10.45 16.36
CA ILE A 215 -22.87 9.60 15.17
C ILE A 215 -23.96 8.57 15.43
N VAL A 216 -24.95 8.49 14.54
CA VAL A 216 -26.05 7.53 14.69
C VAL A 216 -25.74 6.25 13.92
N VAL A 217 -25.97 5.10 14.55
CA VAL A 217 -25.88 3.79 13.91
C VAL A 217 -27.02 3.63 12.92
N SER A 218 -26.68 3.49 11.63
CA SER A 218 -27.69 3.34 10.56
C SER A 218 -28.13 1.90 10.39
N GLU A 219 -27.21 0.94 10.54
CA GLU A 219 -27.47 -0.47 10.27
C GLU A 219 -26.56 -1.37 11.11
N ILE A 220 -27.09 -2.52 11.53
CA ILE A 220 -26.29 -3.59 12.15
C ILE A 220 -26.56 -4.89 11.40
N LYS A 221 -25.50 -5.53 10.92
CA LYS A 221 -25.55 -6.86 10.30
C LYS A 221 -24.86 -7.88 11.19
N GLN A 222 -25.46 -9.06 11.30
CA GLN A 222 -24.87 -10.21 11.98
C GLN A 222 -24.50 -11.24 10.91
N SER A 223 -23.24 -11.68 10.88
CA SER A 223 -22.79 -12.71 9.93
C SER A 223 -21.54 -13.39 10.46
N GLY A 224 -21.39 -14.70 10.22
CA GLY A 224 -20.10 -15.36 10.43
C GLY A 224 -19.57 -15.44 11.84
N GLY A 225 -20.43 -15.29 12.85
CA GLY A 225 -19.99 -15.19 14.24
C GLY A 225 -19.47 -13.82 14.65
N GLY A 226 -19.55 -12.79 13.79
CA GLY A 226 -19.22 -11.40 14.08
C GLY A 226 -20.40 -10.43 13.84
N SER A 227 -20.16 -9.16 14.14
CA SER A 227 -21.13 -8.07 13.89
C SER A 227 -20.52 -6.96 13.05
N LEU A 228 -21.32 -6.36 12.18
CA LEU A 228 -20.97 -5.17 11.41
C LEU A 228 -21.93 -4.05 11.79
N VAL A 229 -21.39 -2.99 12.38
CA VAL A 229 -22.10 -1.75 12.70
C VAL A 229 -21.74 -0.73 11.62
N VAL A 230 -22.75 -0.24 10.92
CA VAL A 230 -22.60 0.77 9.85
C VAL A 230 -23.14 2.10 10.34
N PHE A 231 -22.41 3.17 10.07
CA PHE A 231 -22.82 4.52 10.43
C PHE A 231 -22.23 5.55 9.46
N ARG A 232 -22.84 6.73 9.40
CA ARG A 232 -22.36 7.83 8.56
C ARG A 232 -21.26 8.59 9.30
N GLY A 233 -20.00 8.39 8.88
CA GLY A 233 -18.85 9.10 9.43
C GLY A 233 -18.71 10.52 8.88
N GLY A 234 -19.26 10.80 7.71
CA GLY A 234 -19.12 12.09 7.03
C GLY A 234 -17.81 12.24 6.28
N GLU A 235 -17.70 13.32 5.51
CA GLU A 235 -16.53 13.67 4.72
C GLU A 235 -16.10 15.10 5.02
N SER A 236 -14.80 15.34 4.95
CA SER A 236 -14.19 16.65 5.07
C SER A 236 -13.36 16.95 3.82
N PRO A 237 -13.31 18.21 3.35
CA PRO A 237 -12.39 18.61 2.29
C PRO A 237 -10.94 18.30 2.66
N LEU A 238 -10.16 17.82 1.70
CA LEU A 238 -8.75 17.47 1.91
C LEU A 238 -7.85 18.39 1.07
N LYS A 239 -6.91 19.09 1.73
CA LYS A 239 -5.81 19.77 1.04
C LYS A 239 -4.60 18.84 0.97
N LEU A 240 -4.17 18.49 -0.23
CA LEU A 240 -3.00 17.63 -0.42
C LEU A 240 -1.70 18.41 -0.15
N PRO A 241 -0.71 17.79 0.52
CA PRO A 241 0.48 18.51 0.99
C PRO A 241 1.45 18.91 -0.11
N TRP A 242 1.27 18.34 -1.29
CA TRP A 242 2.05 18.61 -2.48
C TRP A 242 1.29 19.48 -3.47
N ASP A 243 0.08 19.93 -3.13
CA ASP A 243 -0.63 20.93 -3.89
C ASP A 243 0.07 22.28 -3.65
N SER A 244 1.09 22.55 -4.45
CA SER A 244 1.74 23.85 -4.49
C SER A 244 0.67 24.89 -4.84
N ASP A 245 0.46 25.87 -3.95
CA ASP A 245 -0.45 26.99 -4.19
C ASP A 245 -0.13 27.60 -5.57
N GLY A 246 -0.96 27.36 -6.60
CA GLY A 246 -0.72 28.00 -7.90
C GLY A 246 -1.29 27.40 -9.18
N HIS A 247 -1.83 26.17 -9.21
CA HIS A 247 -2.58 25.71 -10.39
C HIS A 247 -4.06 25.59 -10.08
N ARG A 248 -4.73 26.75 -9.98
CA ARG A 248 -6.17 26.82 -10.21
C ARG A 248 -6.43 26.30 -11.62
N ILE A 249 -6.84 25.05 -11.75
CA ILE A 249 -7.50 24.58 -12.96
C ILE A 249 -8.82 25.35 -13.00
N VAL A 250 -8.86 26.38 -13.84
CA VAL A 250 -10.09 27.08 -14.20
C VAL A 250 -10.95 26.04 -14.91
N THR A 251 -11.83 25.38 -14.17
CA THR A 251 -12.91 24.61 -14.77
C THR A 251 -13.83 25.60 -15.44
N GLY A 252 -13.74 25.69 -16.78
CA GLY A 252 -14.72 26.39 -17.58
C GLY A 252 -16.10 25.79 -17.30
N THR A 253 -16.97 26.59 -16.71
CA THR A 253 -18.41 26.32 -16.65
C THR A 253 -18.94 26.24 -18.07
N ALA A 254 -19.60 25.12 -18.38
CA ALA A 254 -20.46 24.99 -19.55
C ALA A 254 -21.72 25.85 -19.41
#